data_AF-A0A7S0BZM2-F1
#
_entry.id   AF-A0A7S0BZM2-F1
#
_cell.length_a   1.000
_cell.length_b   1.000
_cell.length_c   1.000
_cell.angle_alpha   90.00
_cell.angle_beta   90.00
_cell.angle_gamma   90.00
#
_symmetry.space_group_name_H-M   'P 1'
#
loop_
_entity.id
_entity.type
_entity.pdbx_description
1 polymer ?
#
loop_
_entity_poly.entity_id
_entity_poly.type
_entity_poly.pdbx_seq_one_letter_code
_entity_poly.pdbx_strand_id
1 'polypeptide(L)'
;FDEAVVDNDTVSSSTSNGTLSSSVRKNGIISRVYRVLKSFFWDFQPSPLSLKEDAYAVAEYVSKTPNLTHFIIHGESIGGMAASFASRQLCQSSPSPSNTLCLEKNKPNVSLLICDRTFCNLEAVAQRLIGGWSARAIRILAPFWNTDVACDFLIANCPKVIAQDAGDAIIADDSSLRCGVALSSELRRVSDRERKSRSDGVVDTRSIGWIMEAPIEYRMADWENCGVLESRFIKPRTKRIQPPIWPTDNHISVEDAFHFAFCVRRIGRVATSIKKQSVLAAKEAAMATSAAGTSIDEAPWGLSIPIHESDGEIDGEIELNVLGLPFNSDLNDHETASATKRKSNSLSEQQQQQKWNKNNLGVTSQITMEAWRALAGCDGMCGTPLGVSVKNGFGSTVSWLCAVLTFGGQRVYSAAIQRTKLAGLTENARKSMQEQEITEIIQINFNDFDFRPPRSSREESREPQRRRRQRRQMQGVDDDIEKQEDEEEILNAHHATPIPEVIGVLNSLLRDHHEILFVIENEIRYCLGMLSYIVARLSSDRVAASSLDTLNYYPFCNIKDQMNGTDFGIESRRSKDTNNDNLRNEEKCVSTGRYLKLTCGHNNMFSREERDSLAVLLEEACIN
;
A
#
# COMPACT_ATOMS: atom_id res chain seq x y z
N PHE A 1 -46.06 -4.77 -9.15
CA PHE A 1 -46.37 -6.20 -9.04
C PHE A 1 -46.32 -6.54 -7.57
N ASP A 2 -47.45 -6.35 -6.90
CA ASP A 2 -47.98 -7.26 -5.89
C ASP A 2 -49.49 -7.02 -5.91
N GLU A 3 -50.22 -8.08 -6.20
CA GLU A 3 -51.66 -8.12 -6.38
C GLU A 3 -52.35 -8.05 -5.03
N ALA A 4 -53.25 -7.08 -4.87
CA ALA A 4 -54.36 -7.18 -3.94
C ALA A 4 -55.61 -7.53 -4.75
N VAL A 5 -55.96 -8.81 -4.69
CA VAL A 5 -57.25 -9.37 -5.09
C VAL A 5 -58.32 -8.77 -4.19
N VAL A 6 -59.24 -7.99 -4.75
CA VAL A 6 -60.56 -7.76 -4.18
C VAL A 6 -61.57 -7.81 -5.31
N ASP A 7 -62.40 -8.84 -5.28
CA ASP A 7 -63.61 -9.01 -6.06
C ASP A 7 -64.53 -7.80 -5.94
N ASN A 8 -65.09 -7.35 -7.06
CA ASN A 8 -66.47 -6.89 -7.14
C ASN A 8 -66.90 -6.76 -8.60
N ASP A 9 -67.53 -7.82 -9.10
CA ASP A 9 -68.52 -7.70 -10.17
C ASP A 9 -69.78 -7.03 -9.60
N THR A 10 -70.10 -5.82 -10.04
CA THR A 10 -71.50 -5.50 -10.37
C THR A 10 -71.61 -4.34 -11.36
N VAL A 11 -72.22 -4.70 -12.49
CA VAL A 11 -72.72 -3.89 -13.59
C VAL A 11 -73.52 -2.66 -13.12
N SER A 12 -73.21 -1.48 -13.67
CA SER A 12 -74.24 -0.62 -14.27
C SER A 12 -73.65 0.48 -15.15
N SER A 13 -74.11 0.46 -16.39
CA SER A 13 -73.95 1.45 -17.43
C SER A 13 -74.47 2.83 -17.01
N SER A 14 -73.67 3.88 -17.22
CA SER A 14 -74.22 5.18 -17.59
C SER A 14 -73.24 5.97 -18.45
N THR A 15 -73.65 6.12 -19.70
CA THR A 15 -73.15 7.06 -20.69
C THR A 15 -73.22 8.50 -20.16
N SER A 16 -72.10 9.22 -20.18
CA SER A 16 -72.16 10.68 -20.33
C SER A 16 -70.96 11.20 -21.12
N ASN A 17 -71.29 11.85 -22.24
CA ASN A 17 -70.41 12.66 -23.04
C ASN A 17 -69.89 13.84 -22.22
N GLY A 18 -68.57 14.04 -22.18
CA GLY A 18 -67.95 15.15 -21.48
C GLY A 18 -66.66 15.60 -22.16
N THR A 19 -66.82 16.49 -23.14
CA THR A 19 -65.94 17.62 -23.48
C THR A 19 -64.42 17.46 -23.26
N LEU A 20 -63.68 17.41 -24.38
CA LEU A 20 -62.26 17.76 -24.45
C LEU A 20 -62.02 19.14 -23.81
N SER A 21 -61.61 19.16 -22.55
CA SER A 21 -60.98 20.31 -21.93
C SER A 21 -59.50 20.28 -22.27
N SER A 22 -59.11 21.13 -23.21
CA SER A 22 -57.72 21.50 -23.48
C SER A 22 -57.16 22.24 -22.27
N SER A 23 -56.83 21.49 -21.22
CA SER A 23 -56.00 21.97 -20.13
C SER A 23 -54.61 22.25 -20.68
N VAL A 24 -54.43 23.49 -21.11
CA VAL A 24 -53.14 24.13 -21.33
C VAL A 24 -52.38 23.99 -20.01
N ARG A 25 -51.51 22.96 -19.94
CA ARG A 25 -50.53 22.77 -18.87
C ARG A 25 -49.67 24.03 -18.82
N LYS A 26 -50.07 24.99 -17.98
CA LYS A 26 -49.18 26.04 -17.51
C LYS A 26 -48.12 25.34 -16.69
N ASN A 27 -47.04 24.93 -17.36
CA ASN A 27 -45.77 24.53 -16.75
C ASN A 27 -45.18 25.77 -16.08
N GLY A 28 -45.79 26.18 -14.95
CA GLY A 28 -45.35 27.30 -14.16
C GLY A 28 -43.98 27.02 -13.57
N ILE A 29 -43.20 28.08 -13.36
CA ILE A 29 -41.90 28.06 -12.69
C ILE A 29 -41.98 27.27 -11.37
N ILE A 30 -43.11 27.34 -10.66
CA ILE A 30 -43.38 26.60 -9.41
C ILE A 30 -43.32 25.08 -9.61
N SER A 31 -43.84 24.53 -10.71
CA SER A 31 -43.75 23.08 -10.98
C SER A 31 -42.32 22.64 -11.30
N ARG A 32 -41.52 23.52 -11.93
CA ARG A 32 -40.09 23.28 -12.16
C ARG A 32 -39.29 23.38 -10.86
N VAL A 33 -39.56 24.37 -10.02
CA VAL A 33 -38.93 24.53 -8.69
C VAL A 33 -39.31 23.38 -7.78
N TYR A 34 -40.59 22.95 -7.75
CA TYR A 34 -41.00 21.77 -6.99
C TYR A 34 -40.35 20.50 -7.51
N ARG A 35 -40.20 20.33 -8.83
CA ARG A 35 -39.49 19.17 -9.40
C ARG A 35 -38.00 19.20 -9.06
N VAL A 36 -37.37 20.37 -9.07
CA VAL A 36 -35.96 20.54 -8.65
C VAL A 36 -35.83 20.28 -7.15
N LEU A 37 -36.68 20.84 -6.30
CA LEU A 37 -36.65 20.60 -4.85
C LEU A 37 -36.96 19.14 -4.52
N LYS A 38 -37.95 18.54 -5.17
CA LYS A 38 -38.27 17.11 -5.00
C LYS A 38 -37.14 16.24 -5.54
N SER A 39 -36.49 16.58 -6.65
CA SER A 39 -35.33 15.82 -7.14
C SER A 39 -34.11 15.96 -6.24
N PHE A 40 -33.86 17.15 -5.69
CA PHE A 40 -32.73 17.41 -4.79
C PHE A 40 -32.93 16.83 -3.39
N PHE A 41 -34.16 16.79 -2.87
CA PHE A 41 -34.42 16.38 -1.48
C PHE A 41 -35.12 15.03 -1.33
N TRP A 42 -35.87 14.56 -2.34
CA TRP A 42 -36.76 13.39 -2.20
C TRP A 42 -36.64 12.30 -3.27
N ASP A 43 -36.31 12.59 -4.52
CA ASP A 43 -36.38 11.59 -5.61
C ASP A 43 -35.01 10.96 -5.97
N PHE A 44 -33.88 11.56 -5.57
CA PHE A 44 -32.55 10.96 -5.79
C PHE A 44 -31.57 11.36 -4.70
N GLN A 45 -31.48 10.56 -3.64
CA GLN A 45 -30.39 10.65 -2.68
C GLN A 45 -29.35 9.61 -3.07
N PRO A 46 -28.22 10.00 -3.70
CA PRO A 46 -27.15 9.06 -3.96
C PRO A 46 -26.68 8.51 -2.63
N SER A 47 -26.97 7.24 -2.39
CA SER A 47 -26.49 6.50 -1.24
C SER A 47 -25.59 5.37 -1.73
N PRO A 48 -24.63 4.92 -0.92
CA PRO A 48 -23.84 3.75 -1.27
C PRO A 48 -24.69 2.52 -1.61
N LEU A 49 -25.84 2.36 -0.94
CA LEU A 49 -26.77 1.26 -1.21
C LEU A 49 -27.48 1.43 -2.56
N SER A 50 -28.04 2.61 -2.84
CA SER A 50 -28.73 2.84 -4.13
C SER A 50 -27.77 2.69 -5.31
N LEU A 51 -26.52 3.16 -5.19
CA LEU A 51 -25.49 2.96 -6.23
C LEU A 51 -25.15 1.48 -6.46
N LYS A 52 -25.11 0.68 -5.39
CA LYS A 52 -24.90 -0.77 -5.45
C LYS A 52 -26.07 -1.47 -6.14
N GLU A 53 -27.30 -1.11 -5.78
CA GLU A 53 -28.53 -1.65 -6.37
C GLU A 53 -28.67 -1.28 -7.86
N ASP A 54 -28.38 -0.03 -8.22
CA ASP A 54 -28.38 0.43 -9.61
C ASP A 54 -27.38 -0.34 -10.46
N ALA A 55 -26.15 -0.53 -9.97
CA ALA A 55 -25.13 -1.30 -10.69
C ALA A 55 -25.51 -2.78 -10.84
N TYR A 56 -26.11 -3.38 -9.79
CA TYR A 56 -26.64 -4.73 -9.88
C TYR A 56 -27.76 -4.84 -10.92
N ALA A 57 -28.72 -3.91 -10.92
CA ALA A 57 -29.82 -3.90 -11.88
C ALA A 57 -29.32 -3.78 -13.34
N VAL A 58 -28.33 -2.92 -13.59
CA VAL A 58 -27.69 -2.80 -14.91
C VAL A 58 -26.97 -4.08 -15.29
N ALA A 59 -26.16 -4.65 -14.38
CA ALA A 59 -25.41 -5.86 -14.68
C ALA A 59 -26.33 -7.07 -14.87
N GLU A 60 -27.42 -7.16 -14.11
CA GLU A 60 -28.47 -8.17 -14.29
C GLU A 60 -29.18 -8.01 -15.65
N TYR A 61 -29.54 -6.79 -16.04
CA TYR A 61 -30.11 -6.52 -17.36
C TYR A 61 -29.15 -6.96 -18.48
N VAL A 62 -27.87 -6.59 -18.39
CA VAL A 62 -26.84 -6.98 -19.35
C VAL A 62 -26.69 -8.50 -19.41
N SER A 63 -26.66 -9.18 -18.26
CA SER A 63 -26.60 -10.65 -18.17
C SER A 63 -27.78 -11.38 -18.82
N LYS A 64 -28.92 -10.71 -18.99
CA LYS A 64 -30.10 -11.27 -19.68
C LYS A 64 -30.06 -11.05 -21.19
N THR A 65 -29.05 -10.35 -21.70
CA THR A 65 -28.92 -10.08 -23.14
C THR A 65 -28.61 -11.37 -23.88
N PRO A 66 -29.41 -11.75 -24.90
CA PRO A 66 -29.17 -12.97 -25.65
C PRO A 66 -27.79 -12.93 -26.32
N ASN A 67 -27.09 -14.07 -26.31
CA ASN A 67 -25.75 -14.28 -26.86
C ASN A 67 -24.59 -13.62 -26.08
N LEU A 68 -24.84 -13.04 -24.91
CA LEU A 68 -23.76 -12.62 -24.02
C LEU A 68 -23.30 -13.83 -23.21
N THR A 69 -22.11 -14.34 -23.47
CA THR A 69 -21.53 -15.49 -22.75
C THR A 69 -20.54 -15.06 -21.66
N HIS A 70 -19.76 -14.02 -21.95
CA HIS A 70 -18.76 -13.44 -21.06
C HIS A 70 -19.09 -11.97 -20.81
N PHE A 71 -18.95 -11.52 -19.58
CA PHE A 71 -19.04 -10.11 -19.26
C PHE A 71 -18.09 -9.74 -18.12
N ILE A 72 -17.50 -8.56 -18.26
CA ILE A 72 -16.54 -8.01 -17.32
C ILE A 72 -17.21 -6.85 -16.60
N ILE A 73 -17.09 -6.80 -15.28
CA ILE A 73 -17.52 -5.66 -14.49
C ILE A 73 -16.28 -4.88 -14.07
N HIS A 74 -16.21 -3.63 -14.51
CA HIS A 74 -15.15 -2.70 -14.15
C HIS A 74 -15.71 -1.56 -13.30
N GLY A 75 -15.04 -1.23 -12.21
CA GLY A 75 -15.38 -0.09 -11.38
C GLY A 75 -14.15 0.69 -10.94
N GLU A 76 -14.16 1.99 -11.16
CA GLU A 76 -13.11 2.92 -10.72
C GLU A 76 -13.53 3.67 -9.45
N SER A 77 -12.65 3.82 -8.47
CA SER A 77 -12.93 4.58 -7.24
C SER A 77 -14.20 4.09 -6.55
N ILE A 78 -15.21 4.94 -6.34
CA ILE A 78 -16.52 4.56 -5.82
C ILE A 78 -17.26 3.58 -6.74
N GLY A 79 -16.98 3.57 -8.03
CA GLY A 79 -17.49 2.58 -8.98
C GLY A 79 -17.05 1.16 -8.64
N GLY A 80 -15.86 0.95 -8.06
CA GLY A 80 -15.42 -0.38 -7.63
C GLY A 80 -16.25 -0.96 -6.48
N MET A 81 -16.85 -0.12 -5.64
CA MET A 81 -17.84 -0.53 -4.64
C MET A 81 -19.08 -1.12 -5.31
N ALA A 82 -19.60 -0.41 -6.33
CA ALA A 82 -20.78 -0.84 -7.07
C ALA A 82 -20.48 -2.11 -7.90
N ALA A 83 -19.31 -2.16 -8.54
CA ALA A 83 -18.83 -3.31 -9.31
C ALA A 83 -18.66 -4.57 -8.45
N SER A 84 -18.04 -4.44 -7.27
CA SER A 84 -17.84 -5.56 -6.35
C SER A 84 -19.16 -6.12 -5.84
N PHE A 85 -20.11 -5.24 -5.47
CA PHE A 85 -21.43 -5.67 -5.04
C PHE A 85 -22.21 -6.36 -6.16
N ALA A 86 -22.28 -5.76 -7.35
CA ALA A 86 -22.97 -6.34 -8.49
C ALA A 86 -22.40 -7.72 -8.86
N SER A 87 -21.08 -7.85 -8.88
CA SER A 87 -20.38 -9.12 -9.12
C SER A 87 -20.75 -10.18 -8.08
N ARG A 88 -20.76 -9.81 -6.79
CA ARG A 88 -21.18 -10.70 -5.71
C ARG A 88 -22.60 -11.20 -5.90
N GLN A 89 -23.56 -10.31 -6.13
CA GLN A 89 -24.97 -10.66 -6.27
C GLN A 89 -25.22 -11.59 -7.48
N LEU A 90 -24.56 -11.32 -8.62
CA LEU A 90 -24.68 -12.16 -9.81
C LEU A 90 -24.09 -13.55 -9.58
N CYS A 91 -22.94 -13.64 -8.91
CA CYS A 91 -22.33 -14.93 -8.55
C CYS A 91 -23.23 -15.74 -7.60
N GLN A 92 -23.86 -15.09 -6.62
CA GLN A 92 -24.77 -15.75 -5.65
C GLN A 92 -26.10 -16.16 -6.26
N SER A 93 -26.58 -15.41 -7.26
CA SER A 93 -27.80 -15.71 -7.98
C SER A 93 -27.62 -16.83 -9.02
N SER A 94 -26.41 -17.34 -9.19
CA SER A 94 -26.15 -18.49 -10.06
C SER A 94 -26.42 -19.78 -9.25
N PRO A 95 -27.31 -20.67 -9.71
CA PRO A 95 -27.63 -21.89 -8.97
C PRO A 95 -26.35 -22.70 -8.74
N SER A 96 -26.10 -23.05 -7.47
CA SER A 96 -24.94 -23.85 -7.08
C SER A 96 -24.86 -25.13 -7.93
N PRO A 97 -23.69 -25.50 -8.48
CA PRO A 97 -23.52 -26.65 -9.37
C PRO A 97 -23.77 -28.03 -8.72
N SER A 98 -24.22 -28.05 -7.47
CA SER A 98 -24.56 -29.26 -6.73
C SER A 98 -25.96 -29.79 -7.11
N ASN A 99 -25.98 -30.78 -8.02
CA ASN A 99 -27.01 -31.82 -8.18
C ASN A 99 -28.26 -31.60 -9.04
N THR A 100 -28.30 -30.69 -10.02
CA THR A 100 -29.42 -30.68 -10.97
C THR A 100 -28.97 -30.68 -12.42
N LEU A 101 -29.16 -31.83 -13.07
CA LEU A 101 -28.91 -32.16 -14.49
C LEU A 101 -29.79 -31.36 -15.49
N CYS A 102 -30.33 -30.22 -15.06
CA CYS A 102 -31.20 -29.37 -15.88
C CYS A 102 -30.34 -28.33 -16.59
N LEU A 103 -30.32 -28.49 -17.90
CA LEU A 103 -29.52 -27.86 -18.94
C LEU A 103 -29.70 -26.33 -19.11
N GLU A 104 -29.83 -25.53 -18.05
CA GLU A 104 -29.74 -24.06 -18.16
C GLU A 104 -28.27 -23.63 -18.26
N LYS A 105 -27.66 -23.98 -19.39
CA LYS A 105 -26.23 -23.82 -19.69
C LYS A 105 -25.78 -22.38 -19.98
N ASN A 106 -26.66 -21.38 -19.88
CA ASN A 106 -26.44 -20.09 -20.53
C ASN A 106 -26.65 -18.86 -19.63
N LYS A 107 -26.65 -18.99 -18.29
CA LYS A 107 -26.56 -17.78 -17.46
C LYS A 107 -25.12 -17.27 -17.54
N PRO A 108 -24.87 -16.05 -18.05
CA PRO A 108 -23.50 -15.58 -18.16
C PRO A 108 -22.93 -15.39 -16.75
N ASN A 109 -21.74 -15.94 -16.55
CA ASN A 109 -20.97 -15.75 -15.34
C ASN A 109 -20.14 -14.47 -15.48
N VAL A 110 -19.92 -13.76 -14.37
CA VAL A 110 -18.97 -12.64 -14.34
C VAL A 110 -17.60 -13.22 -14.67
N SER A 111 -17.08 -12.91 -15.86
CA SER A 111 -15.80 -13.45 -16.34
C SER A 111 -14.62 -12.81 -15.62
N LEU A 112 -14.76 -11.53 -15.26
CA LEU A 112 -13.74 -10.77 -14.56
C LEU A 112 -14.33 -9.58 -13.82
N LEU A 113 -13.90 -9.36 -12.57
CA LEU A 113 -14.13 -8.14 -11.81
C LEU A 113 -12.83 -7.33 -11.75
N ILE A 114 -12.87 -6.09 -12.21
CA ILE A 114 -11.77 -5.14 -12.11
C ILE A 114 -12.16 -4.01 -11.18
N CYS A 115 -11.37 -3.80 -10.13
CA CYS A 115 -11.49 -2.64 -9.23
C CYS A 115 -10.25 -1.75 -9.41
N ASP A 116 -10.46 -0.59 -10.01
CA ASP A 116 -9.41 0.38 -10.35
C ASP A 116 -9.39 1.54 -9.35
N ARG A 117 -8.29 1.68 -8.62
CA ARG A 117 -8.07 2.71 -7.59
C ARG A 117 -9.27 2.85 -6.66
N THR A 118 -9.74 1.72 -6.14
CA THR A 118 -10.90 1.65 -5.26
C THR A 118 -10.47 1.55 -3.80
N PHE A 119 -11.33 2.00 -2.90
CA PHE A 119 -11.12 1.93 -1.46
C PHE A 119 -11.69 0.66 -0.82
N CYS A 120 -11.20 0.28 0.35
CA CYS A 120 -11.72 -0.86 1.10
C CYS A 120 -13.06 -0.56 1.81
N ASN A 121 -13.21 0.66 2.36
CA ASN A 121 -14.45 1.24 2.84
C ASN A 121 -14.34 2.77 2.86
N LEU A 122 -15.49 3.44 2.86
CA LEU A 122 -15.57 4.90 2.76
C LEU A 122 -15.08 5.58 4.04
N GLU A 123 -15.29 4.96 5.21
CA GLU A 123 -14.83 5.49 6.48
C GLU A 123 -13.30 5.60 6.55
N ALA A 124 -12.58 4.60 6.05
CA ALA A 124 -11.11 4.61 6.00
C ALA A 124 -10.56 5.73 5.10
N VAL A 125 -11.22 6.00 3.97
CA VAL A 125 -10.86 7.11 3.06
C VAL A 125 -11.14 8.45 3.73
N ALA A 126 -12.34 8.63 4.28
CA ALA A 126 -12.70 9.86 4.97
C ALA A 126 -11.74 10.18 6.11
N GLN A 127 -11.29 9.15 6.86
CA GLN A 127 -10.37 9.33 7.97
C GLN A 127 -9.04 9.94 7.55
N ARG A 128 -8.56 9.62 6.33
CA ARG A 128 -7.29 10.10 5.80
C ARG A 128 -7.41 11.42 5.06
N LEU A 129 -8.51 11.62 4.35
CA LEU A 129 -8.75 12.87 3.62
C LEU A 129 -9.16 14.02 4.53
N ILE A 130 -9.94 13.75 5.58
CA ILE A 130 -10.55 14.79 6.43
C ILE A 130 -9.98 14.77 7.86
N GLY A 131 -9.55 13.61 8.34
CA GLY A 131 -8.95 13.43 9.66
C GLY A 131 -9.64 12.37 10.53
N GLY A 132 -9.01 12.03 11.66
CA GLY A 132 -9.40 10.89 12.51
C GLY A 132 -10.86 10.82 12.96
N TRP A 133 -11.55 11.96 13.09
CA TRP A 133 -12.92 12.06 13.58
C TRP A 133 -13.98 11.70 12.52
N SER A 134 -13.66 11.84 11.22
CA SER A 134 -14.64 11.75 10.13
C SER A 134 -15.22 10.35 9.97
N ALA A 135 -14.42 9.30 10.20
CA ALA A 135 -14.89 7.91 10.18
C ALA A 135 -15.99 7.67 11.23
N ARG A 136 -15.85 8.24 12.43
CA ARG A 136 -16.87 8.18 13.48
C ARG A 136 -18.10 9.01 13.10
N ALA A 137 -17.90 10.17 12.50
CA ALA A 137 -18.99 11.02 12.03
C ALA A 137 -19.84 10.33 10.96
N ILE A 138 -19.24 9.65 9.97
CA ILE A 138 -19.97 8.88 8.96
C ILE A 138 -20.83 7.80 9.62
N ARG A 139 -20.29 7.04 10.59
CA ARG A 139 -21.08 6.02 11.30
C ARG A 139 -22.25 6.59 12.10
N ILE A 140 -22.12 7.81 12.63
CA ILE A 140 -23.18 8.47 13.41
C ILE A 140 -24.23 9.10 12.49
N LEU A 141 -23.79 9.79 11.44
CA LEU A 141 -24.66 10.56 10.54
C LEU A 141 -25.31 9.69 9.46
N ALA A 142 -24.67 8.59 9.09
CA ALA A 142 -25.12 7.66 8.06
C ALA A 142 -24.97 6.19 8.49
N PRO A 143 -25.61 5.76 9.59
CA PRO A 143 -25.43 4.41 10.16
C PRO A 143 -25.89 3.28 9.23
N PHE A 144 -26.69 3.59 8.22
CA PHE A 144 -27.21 2.64 7.23
C PHE A 144 -26.29 2.49 6.00
N TRP A 145 -25.22 3.28 5.89
CA TRP A 145 -24.29 3.15 4.78
C TRP A 145 -23.42 1.90 4.95
N ASN A 146 -23.64 0.90 4.10
CA ASN A 146 -22.76 -0.26 4.01
C ASN A 146 -21.76 -0.06 2.87
N THR A 147 -20.56 0.39 3.21
CA THR A 147 -19.49 0.66 2.24
C THR A 147 -18.38 -0.40 2.26
N ASP A 148 -18.68 -1.61 2.74
CA ASP A 148 -17.69 -2.67 2.93
C ASP A 148 -17.26 -3.35 1.61
N VAL A 149 -16.48 -2.63 0.80
CA VAL A 149 -16.06 -3.04 -0.54
C VAL A 149 -15.17 -4.28 -0.48
N ALA A 150 -14.27 -4.36 0.51
CA ALA A 150 -13.40 -5.51 0.69
C ALA A 150 -14.19 -6.82 0.90
N CYS A 151 -15.28 -6.76 1.67
CA CYS A 151 -16.17 -7.91 1.88
C CYS A 151 -16.85 -8.31 0.58
N ASP A 152 -17.44 -7.33 -0.13
CA ASP A 152 -18.11 -7.58 -1.41
C ASP A 152 -17.15 -8.19 -2.44
N PHE A 153 -15.93 -7.67 -2.53
CA PHE A 153 -14.86 -8.15 -3.41
C PHE A 153 -14.38 -9.56 -3.04
N LEU A 154 -14.20 -9.86 -1.76
CA LEU A 154 -13.77 -11.18 -1.29
C LEU A 154 -14.82 -12.25 -1.57
N ILE A 155 -16.11 -11.94 -1.37
CA ILE A 155 -17.23 -12.89 -1.57
C ILE A 155 -17.54 -13.10 -3.06
N ALA A 156 -17.26 -12.12 -3.93
CA ALA A 156 -17.47 -12.29 -5.36
C ALA A 156 -16.67 -13.50 -5.90
N ASN A 157 -17.38 -14.53 -6.38
CA ASN A 157 -16.79 -15.78 -6.85
C ASN A 157 -16.50 -15.73 -8.36
N CYS A 158 -15.64 -14.80 -8.74
CA CYS A 158 -15.17 -14.62 -10.11
C CYS A 158 -13.67 -14.28 -10.10
N PRO A 159 -12.98 -14.38 -11.24
CA PRO A 159 -11.65 -13.81 -11.41
C PRO A 159 -11.65 -12.32 -11.07
N LYS A 160 -10.58 -11.86 -10.42
CA LYS A 160 -10.52 -10.55 -9.79
C LYS A 160 -9.19 -9.87 -10.04
N VAL A 161 -9.23 -8.58 -10.37
CA VAL A 161 -8.06 -7.71 -10.50
C VAL A 161 -8.25 -6.47 -9.65
N ILE A 162 -7.22 -6.12 -8.89
CA ILE A 162 -7.12 -4.85 -8.18
C ILE A 162 -6.01 -4.04 -8.85
N ALA A 163 -6.36 -2.91 -9.45
CA ALA A 163 -5.39 -1.92 -9.90
C ALA A 163 -5.34 -0.82 -8.84
N GLN A 164 -4.15 -0.52 -8.30
CA GLN A 164 -3.98 0.50 -7.28
C GLN A 164 -2.70 1.30 -7.58
N ASP A 165 -2.82 2.62 -7.47
CA ASP A 165 -1.69 3.54 -7.48
C ASP A 165 -1.26 3.83 -6.04
N ALA A 166 0.03 3.66 -5.74
CA ALA A 166 0.59 3.98 -4.43
C ALA A 166 0.65 5.49 -4.17
N GLY A 167 0.68 6.30 -5.23
CA GLY A 167 0.69 7.77 -5.19
C GLY A 167 -0.69 8.41 -5.38
N ASP A 168 -1.78 7.65 -5.20
CA ASP A 168 -3.13 8.18 -5.35
C ASP A 168 -3.42 9.26 -4.29
N ALA A 169 -3.80 10.45 -4.76
CA ALA A 169 -4.04 11.61 -3.91
C ALA A 169 -5.39 11.58 -3.17
N ILE A 170 -6.34 10.74 -3.63
CA ILE A 170 -7.69 10.65 -3.09
C ILE A 170 -7.84 9.39 -2.22
N ILE A 171 -7.38 8.25 -2.72
CA ILE A 171 -7.46 6.97 -2.03
C ILE A 171 -6.04 6.58 -1.63
N ALA A 172 -5.63 7.07 -0.47
CA ALA A 172 -4.37 6.69 0.13
C ALA A 172 -4.21 5.16 0.18
N ASP A 173 -3.01 4.66 -0.11
CA ASP A 173 -2.72 3.24 -0.29
C ASP A 173 -3.24 2.37 0.86
N ASP A 174 -3.12 2.83 2.10
CA ASP A 174 -3.57 2.14 3.31
C ASP A 174 -5.09 2.16 3.54
N SER A 175 -5.84 2.94 2.76
CA SER A 175 -7.31 2.86 2.64
C SER A 175 -7.78 2.17 1.35
N SER A 176 -6.86 1.76 0.47
CA SER A 176 -7.19 1.08 -0.78
C SER A 176 -7.84 -0.28 -0.57
N LEU A 177 -8.55 -0.77 -1.59
CA LEU A 177 -9.11 -2.12 -1.62
C LEU A 177 -8.01 -3.18 -1.50
N ARG A 178 -6.85 -2.95 -2.11
CA ARG A 178 -5.65 -3.81 -2.02
C ARG A 178 -5.24 -4.04 -0.56
N CYS A 179 -5.05 -2.95 0.19
CA CYS A 179 -4.70 -3.03 1.61
C CYS A 179 -5.84 -3.63 2.44
N GLY A 180 -7.10 -3.32 2.12
CA GLY A 180 -8.25 -3.93 2.79
C GLY A 180 -8.30 -5.46 2.66
N VAL A 181 -8.08 -5.97 1.45
CA VAL A 181 -8.01 -7.41 1.17
C VAL A 181 -6.83 -8.06 1.89
N ALA A 182 -5.65 -7.42 1.89
CA ALA A 182 -4.47 -7.94 2.56
C ALA A 182 -4.64 -8.01 4.08
N LEU A 183 -5.09 -6.93 4.71
CA LEU A 183 -5.38 -6.87 6.15
C LEU A 183 -6.43 -7.91 6.55
N SER A 184 -7.47 -8.09 5.73
CA SER A 184 -8.50 -9.11 5.98
C SER A 184 -7.93 -10.53 5.90
N SER A 185 -7.05 -10.78 4.94
CA SER A 185 -6.49 -12.12 4.69
C SER A 185 -5.51 -12.55 5.77
N GLU A 186 -4.71 -11.62 6.29
CA GLU A 186 -3.70 -11.91 7.30
C GLU A 186 -4.22 -11.81 8.73
N LEU A 187 -4.83 -10.68 9.11
CA LEU A 187 -5.09 -10.38 10.52
C LEU A 187 -6.36 -11.04 11.08
N ARG A 188 -7.33 -11.41 10.23
CA ARG A 188 -8.63 -11.91 10.72
C ARG A 188 -8.65 -13.39 11.07
N ARG A 189 -7.86 -14.21 10.39
CA ARG A 189 -7.84 -15.66 10.61
C ARG A 189 -7.36 -16.05 12.01
N VAL A 190 -6.63 -15.16 12.69
CA VAL A 190 -6.19 -15.36 14.08
C VAL A 190 -7.35 -15.18 15.06
N SER A 191 -8.30 -14.28 14.78
CA SER A 191 -9.48 -14.04 15.63
C SER A 191 -10.57 -15.11 15.54
N ASP A 192 -10.51 -15.99 14.54
CA ASP A 192 -11.56 -16.99 14.30
C ASP A 192 -11.57 -18.14 15.33
N ARG A 193 -10.46 -18.31 16.08
CA ARG A 193 -10.45 -19.19 17.26
C ARG A 193 -11.35 -18.65 18.39
N GLU A 194 -11.54 -17.34 18.46
CA GLU A 194 -12.45 -16.70 19.43
C GLU A 194 -13.87 -16.51 18.84
N ARG A 195 -14.03 -16.43 17.51
CA ARG A 195 -15.32 -16.19 16.84
C ARG A 195 -16.19 -17.42 16.54
N LYS A 196 -15.86 -18.61 17.06
CA LYS A 196 -16.73 -19.81 16.97
C LYS A 196 -18.18 -19.60 17.47
N SER A 197 -18.55 -18.42 17.95
CA SER A 197 -19.90 -18.06 18.42
C SER A 197 -20.79 -17.31 17.40
N ARG A 198 -20.33 -16.95 16.19
CA ARG A 198 -21.20 -16.29 15.18
C ARG A 198 -21.56 -17.27 14.06
N SER A 199 -22.85 -17.56 13.92
CA SER A 199 -23.43 -18.58 13.03
C SER A 199 -23.23 -18.31 11.54
N ASP A 200 -22.98 -17.07 11.13
CA ASP A 200 -23.17 -16.69 9.73
C ASP A 200 -21.89 -16.75 8.89
N GLY A 201 -20.72 -16.93 9.51
CA GLY A 201 -19.43 -17.06 8.81
C GLY A 201 -19.01 -15.86 7.94
N VAL A 202 -19.82 -14.80 7.85
CA VAL A 202 -19.56 -13.62 7.02
C VAL A 202 -18.42 -12.81 7.62
N VAL A 203 -17.39 -12.60 6.79
CA VAL A 203 -16.22 -11.80 7.15
C VAL A 203 -16.58 -10.31 7.13
N ASP A 204 -16.82 -9.72 8.29
CA ASP A 204 -17.22 -8.30 8.42
C ASP A 204 -16.01 -7.35 8.28
N THR A 205 -15.63 -6.85 7.11
CA THR A 205 -14.41 -6.04 6.92
C THR A 205 -14.59 -4.53 7.17
N ARG A 206 -15.72 -4.09 7.77
CA ARG A 206 -16.07 -2.66 8.00
C ARG A 206 -15.10 -1.82 8.82
N SER A 207 -14.21 -2.44 9.59
CA SER A 207 -13.20 -1.73 10.39
C SER A 207 -11.78 -1.80 9.79
N ILE A 208 -11.62 -2.49 8.67
CA ILE A 208 -10.31 -2.66 8.04
C ILE A 208 -9.88 -1.37 7.37
N GLY A 209 -8.58 -1.11 7.33
CA GLY A 209 -8.03 0.09 6.70
C GLY A 209 -8.26 1.36 7.49
N TRP A 210 -8.94 1.33 8.65
CA TRP A 210 -8.98 2.48 9.56
C TRP A 210 -7.57 2.84 10.02
N ILE A 211 -7.34 4.10 10.36
CA ILE A 211 -6.11 4.51 11.05
C ILE A 211 -6.05 3.72 12.36
N MET A 212 -5.06 2.85 12.43
CA MET A 212 -4.81 1.99 13.57
C MET A 212 -3.97 2.75 14.58
N GLU A 213 -4.53 3.07 15.73
CA GLU A 213 -3.73 3.52 16.87
C GLU A 213 -2.84 2.36 17.34
N ALA A 214 -1.56 2.65 17.58
CA ALA A 214 -0.69 1.68 18.20
C ALA A 214 -1.26 1.28 19.57
N PRO A 215 -1.21 -0.02 19.94
CA PRO A 215 -1.61 -0.45 21.27
C PRO A 215 -0.85 0.32 22.36
N ILE A 216 -1.48 0.48 23.54
CA ILE A 216 -0.99 1.38 24.59
C ILE A 216 0.45 1.03 25.02
N GLU A 217 0.81 -0.25 25.00
CA GLU A 217 2.12 -0.79 25.33
C GLU A 217 3.21 -0.18 24.44
N TYR A 218 2.96 -0.14 23.13
CA TYR A 218 3.87 0.46 22.15
C TYR A 218 3.95 1.97 22.31
N ARG A 219 2.83 2.63 22.59
CA ARG A 219 2.80 4.08 22.85
C ARG A 219 3.57 4.47 24.10
N MET A 220 3.48 3.65 25.15
CA MET A 220 4.24 3.85 26.39
C MET A 220 5.74 3.62 26.17
N ALA A 221 6.12 2.59 25.41
CA ALA A 221 7.52 2.37 25.03
C ALA A 221 8.07 3.53 24.17
N ASP A 222 7.26 4.03 23.23
CA ASP A 222 7.60 5.21 22.42
C ASP A 222 7.75 6.48 23.26
N TRP A 223 6.95 6.63 24.32
CA TRP A 223 7.01 7.74 25.27
C TRP A 223 8.25 7.65 26.19
N GLU A 224 8.60 6.46 26.65
CA GLU A 224 9.83 6.19 27.41
C GLU A 224 11.08 6.18 26.53
N ASN A 225 10.92 6.28 25.20
CA ASN A 225 11.99 6.15 24.22
C ASN A 225 12.82 4.88 24.42
N CYS A 226 12.19 3.77 24.82
CA CYS A 226 12.83 2.47 25.03
C CYS A 226 12.20 1.38 24.15
N GLY A 227 12.81 0.19 24.13
CA GLY A 227 12.20 -0.96 23.48
C GLY A 227 10.93 -1.40 24.22
N VAL A 228 10.00 -2.05 23.53
CA VAL A 228 8.76 -2.59 24.13
C VAL A 228 9.09 -3.56 25.27
N LEU A 229 10.17 -4.34 25.17
CA LEU A 229 10.57 -5.26 26.24
C LEU A 229 11.23 -4.55 27.44
N GLU A 230 11.62 -3.29 27.27
CA GLU A 230 12.31 -2.46 28.27
C GLU A 230 11.37 -1.48 28.96
N SER A 231 10.16 -1.31 28.43
CA SER A 231 9.18 -0.36 28.97
C SER A 231 8.69 -0.78 30.35
N ARG A 232 8.63 0.18 31.28
CA ARG A 232 8.20 -0.05 32.66
C ARG A 232 6.70 -0.32 32.77
N PHE A 233 5.94 0.10 31.76
CA PHE A 233 4.49 -0.04 31.69
C PHE A 233 4.04 -1.41 31.20
N ILE A 234 4.96 -2.20 30.63
CA ILE A 234 4.65 -3.51 30.07
C ILE A 234 4.82 -4.56 31.17
N LYS A 235 3.69 -5.17 31.56
CA LYS A 235 3.70 -6.23 32.58
C LYS A 235 4.53 -7.40 32.07
N PRO A 236 5.41 -8.02 32.89
CA PRO A 236 6.30 -9.13 32.48
C PRO A 236 5.57 -10.42 32.06
N ARG A 237 4.23 -10.40 31.98
CA ARG A 237 3.40 -11.49 31.46
C ARG A 237 3.19 -11.43 29.94
N THR A 238 3.56 -10.34 29.26
CA THR A 238 3.69 -10.38 27.80
C THR A 238 4.80 -11.37 27.48
N LYS A 239 4.41 -12.55 26.99
CA LYS A 239 5.36 -13.56 26.50
C LYS A 239 6.35 -12.86 25.58
N ARG A 240 7.64 -13.17 25.73
CA ARG A 240 8.72 -12.68 24.88
C ARG A 240 8.24 -12.75 23.42
N ILE A 241 8.00 -11.59 22.83
CA ILE A 241 7.43 -11.50 21.48
C ILE A 241 8.52 -12.00 20.54
N GLN A 242 8.31 -13.18 19.98
CA GLN A 242 9.19 -13.76 18.98
C GLN A 242 8.60 -13.50 17.60
N PRO A 243 9.42 -13.27 16.58
CA PRO A 243 8.92 -13.19 15.22
C PRO A 243 8.26 -14.53 14.85
N PRO A 244 7.23 -14.51 13.98
CA PRO A 244 6.57 -15.72 13.51
C PRO A 244 7.55 -16.62 12.74
N ILE A 245 7.30 -17.93 12.75
CA ILE A 245 8.16 -18.94 12.13
C ILE A 245 7.35 -19.69 11.07
N TRP A 246 7.82 -19.66 9.83
CA TRP A 246 7.23 -20.44 8.74
C TRP A 246 7.81 -21.87 8.72
N PRO A 247 7.01 -22.94 8.50
CA PRO A 247 5.58 -22.97 8.15
C PRO A 247 4.63 -23.11 9.35
N THR A 248 5.14 -23.06 10.59
CA THR A 248 4.31 -23.25 11.79
C THR A 248 3.23 -22.17 11.90
N ASP A 249 3.59 -20.93 11.59
CA ASP A 249 2.72 -19.77 11.63
C ASP A 249 2.24 -19.43 10.21
N ASN A 250 1.07 -19.95 9.85
CA ASN A 250 0.47 -19.70 8.54
C ASN A 250 0.07 -18.24 8.30
N HIS A 251 -0.11 -17.49 9.39
CA HIS A 251 -0.54 -16.09 9.40
C HIS A 251 0.19 -15.35 10.52
N ILE A 252 0.34 -14.04 10.37
CA ILE A 252 0.84 -13.17 11.43
C ILE A 252 -0.31 -12.74 12.34
N SER A 253 -0.03 -12.57 13.64
CA SER A 253 -1.00 -11.97 14.56
C SER A 253 -1.05 -10.44 14.40
N VAL A 254 -2.09 -9.83 14.98
CA VAL A 254 -2.18 -8.36 15.06
C VAL A 254 -1.01 -7.82 15.89
N GLU A 255 -0.67 -8.52 16.96
CA GLU A 255 0.45 -8.22 17.84
C GLU A 255 1.79 -8.26 17.08
N ASP A 256 2.02 -9.28 16.24
CA ASP A 256 3.24 -9.38 15.43
C ASP A 256 3.36 -8.20 14.45
N ALA A 257 2.26 -7.83 13.79
CA ALA A 257 2.24 -6.75 12.83
C ALA A 257 2.55 -5.40 13.49
N PHE A 258 1.95 -5.11 14.65
CA PHE A 258 2.24 -3.90 15.41
C PHE A 258 3.65 -3.90 16.00
N HIS A 259 4.13 -5.06 16.47
CA HIS A 259 5.49 -5.17 16.99
C HIS A 259 6.52 -4.88 15.90
N PHE A 260 6.33 -5.46 14.71
CA PHE A 260 7.16 -5.15 13.55
C PHE A 260 7.15 -3.66 13.22
N ALA A 261 5.97 -3.04 13.13
CA ALA A 261 5.84 -1.62 12.85
C ALA A 261 6.53 -0.74 13.90
N PHE A 262 6.43 -1.11 15.17
CA PHE A 262 7.12 -0.42 16.26
C PHE A 262 8.64 -0.54 16.14
N CYS A 263 9.18 -1.75 15.97
CA CYS A 263 10.61 -1.99 15.87
C CYS A 263 11.23 -1.16 14.73
N VAL A 264 10.62 -1.18 13.54
CA VAL A 264 11.12 -0.44 12.38
C VAL A 264 11.06 1.08 12.63
N ARG A 265 9.95 1.59 13.17
CA ARG A 265 9.79 3.02 13.50
C ARG A 265 10.83 3.47 14.53
N ARG A 266 11.07 2.66 15.57
CA ARG A 266 12.06 2.94 16.61
C ARG A 266 13.47 3.01 16.04
N ILE A 267 13.86 2.04 15.19
CA ILE A 267 15.16 2.06 14.50
C ILE A 267 15.33 3.38 13.72
N GLY A 268 14.32 3.79 12.95
CA GLY A 268 14.36 5.05 12.21
C GLY A 268 14.46 6.30 13.10
N ARG A 269 13.74 6.34 14.23
CA ARG A 269 13.82 7.45 15.21
C ARG A 269 15.20 7.54 15.85
N VAL A 270 15.75 6.42 16.32
CA VAL A 270 17.07 6.35 16.95
C VAL A 270 18.15 6.75 15.94
N ALA A 271 18.09 6.23 14.71
CA ALA A 271 19.02 6.59 13.63
C ALA A 271 19.03 8.11 13.36
N THR A 272 17.83 8.70 13.22
CA THR A 272 17.66 10.13 12.96
C THR A 272 18.14 10.98 14.13
N SER A 273 17.84 10.58 15.37
CA SER A 273 18.30 11.29 16.57
C SER A 273 19.82 11.28 16.70
N ILE A 274 20.46 10.12 16.53
CA ILE A 274 21.93 9.99 16.60
C ILE A 274 22.58 10.79 15.46
N LYS A 275 22.01 10.78 14.24
CA LYS A 275 22.46 11.63 13.13
C LYS A 275 22.41 13.12 13.51
N LYS A 276 21.29 13.60 14.05
CA LYS A 276 21.15 15.00 14.51
C LYS A 276 22.21 15.35 15.57
N GLN A 277 22.40 14.50 16.57
CA GLN A 277 23.43 14.69 17.60
C GLN A 277 24.84 14.73 17.02
N SER A 278 25.17 13.87 16.05
CA SER A 278 26.48 13.86 15.39
C SER A 278 26.76 15.17 14.62
N VAL A 279 25.74 15.74 13.98
CA VAL A 279 25.84 17.01 13.26
C VAL A 279 26.02 18.18 14.23
N LEU A 280 25.28 18.20 15.34
CA LEU A 280 25.45 19.22 16.39
C LEU A 280 26.85 19.15 17.01
N ALA A 281 27.32 17.96 17.35
CA ALA A 281 28.67 17.75 17.88
C ALA A 281 29.76 18.22 16.90
N ALA A 282 29.56 17.98 15.59
CA ALA A 282 30.48 18.48 14.56
C ALA A 282 30.46 20.01 14.44
N LYS A 283 29.29 20.65 14.54
CA LYS A 283 29.15 22.11 14.55
C LYS A 283 29.83 22.73 15.77
N GLU A 284 29.63 22.18 16.96
CA GLU A 284 30.30 22.62 18.18
C GLU A 284 31.83 22.50 18.07
N ALA A 285 32.33 21.41 17.50
CA ALA A 285 33.76 21.23 17.26
C ALA A 285 34.34 22.25 16.26
N ALA A 286 33.58 22.58 15.21
CA ALA A 286 33.95 23.61 14.24
C ALA A 286 33.98 25.02 14.88
N MET A 287 32.98 25.35 15.71
CA MET A 287 32.95 26.62 16.44
C MET A 287 34.11 26.72 17.44
N ALA A 288 34.40 25.66 18.19
CA ALA A 288 35.51 25.63 19.15
C ALA A 288 36.89 25.81 18.48
N THR A 289 37.07 25.24 17.28
CA THR A 289 38.32 25.42 16.50
C THR A 289 38.45 26.82 15.92
N SER A 290 37.35 27.46 15.49
CA SER A 290 37.37 28.87 15.08
C SER A 290 37.70 29.83 16.22
N ALA A 291 37.25 29.54 17.44
CA ALA A 291 37.52 30.39 18.61
C ALA A 291 38.98 30.29 19.11
N ALA A 292 39.69 29.19 18.80
CA ALA A 292 41.08 28.97 19.20
C ALA A 292 42.11 29.56 18.20
N GLY A 293 41.68 29.96 17.01
CA GLY A 293 42.53 30.53 15.97
C GLY A 293 42.68 32.05 16.08
N THR A 294 43.75 32.49 16.76
CA THR A 294 44.50 33.76 16.54
C THR A 294 43.75 35.08 16.41
N SER A 295 44.08 36.02 17.30
CA SER A 295 43.96 37.46 17.06
C SER A 295 44.59 37.83 15.72
N ILE A 296 43.77 38.15 14.73
CA ILE A 296 44.20 38.86 13.53
C ILE A 296 43.49 40.21 13.57
N ASP A 297 44.32 41.25 13.66
CA ASP A 297 43.94 42.64 13.57
C ASP A 297 43.02 42.89 12.35
N GLU A 298 42.00 43.71 12.62
CA GLU A 298 41.18 44.49 11.69
C GLU A 298 41.13 44.06 10.21
N ALA A 299 40.00 43.46 9.81
CA ALA A 299 39.44 43.68 8.48
C ALA A 299 37.92 43.95 8.59
N PRO A 300 37.43 45.10 8.11
CA PRO A 300 36.02 45.45 8.14
C PRO A 300 35.37 44.91 6.87
N TRP A 301 34.31 44.08 6.94
CA TRP A 301 33.14 44.07 6.05
C TRP A 301 32.15 43.03 6.60
N GLY A 302 30.97 43.51 7.00
CA GLY A 302 29.91 42.70 7.60
C GLY A 302 29.18 41.83 6.59
N LEU A 303 29.00 40.56 6.93
CA LEU A 303 27.91 39.72 6.44
C LEU A 303 27.30 38.99 7.63
N SER A 304 26.13 39.46 8.05
CA SER A 304 25.31 38.85 9.08
C SER A 304 24.49 37.74 8.42
N ILE A 305 24.73 36.47 8.79
CA ILE A 305 23.88 35.35 8.38
C ILE A 305 22.69 35.30 9.34
N PRO A 306 21.43 35.40 8.87
CA PRO A 306 20.27 35.21 9.73
C PRO A 306 20.07 33.72 10.01
N ILE A 307 19.96 33.38 11.30
CA ILE A 307 19.54 32.05 11.75
C ILE A 307 18.01 32.11 11.87
N HIS A 308 17.31 31.42 10.97
CA HIS A 308 15.87 31.19 11.09
C HIS A 308 15.64 29.73 11.48
N GLU A 309 15.10 29.52 12.69
CA GLU A 309 14.51 28.24 13.08
C GLU A 309 13.13 28.17 12.40
N SER A 310 12.90 27.13 11.59
CA SER A 310 11.59 26.85 10.98
C SER A 310 11.02 25.59 11.63
N ASP A 311 10.00 25.80 12.46
CA ASP A 311 9.30 24.75 13.18
C ASP A 311 8.38 23.97 12.23
N GLY A 312 8.89 22.85 11.72
CA GLY A 312 8.06 21.77 11.19
C GLY A 312 7.53 20.95 12.35
N GLU A 313 6.31 21.27 12.79
CA GLU A 313 5.56 20.59 13.85
C GLU A 313 5.40 19.09 13.54
N ILE A 314 6.31 18.28 14.08
CA ILE A 314 6.12 16.84 14.28
C ILE A 314 6.27 16.62 15.79
N ASP A 315 5.12 16.49 16.46
CA ASP A 315 4.90 16.02 17.83
C ASP A 315 6.12 15.97 18.78
N GLY A 316 6.24 17.03 19.58
CA GLY A 316 6.91 17.02 20.89
C GLY A 316 8.43 17.04 20.86
N GLU A 317 9.02 18.19 21.16
CA GLU A 317 10.38 18.29 21.69
C GLU A 317 10.48 17.52 23.01
N ILE A 318 10.76 16.23 22.92
CA ILE A 318 11.25 15.46 24.06
C ILE A 318 12.77 15.60 24.03
N GLU A 319 13.34 16.22 25.07
CA GLU A 319 14.78 16.22 25.31
C GLU A 319 15.28 14.76 25.32
N LEU A 320 15.95 14.40 24.23
CA LEU A 320 16.39 13.04 23.93
C LEU A 320 17.64 12.69 24.75
N ASN A 321 17.44 12.19 25.97
CA ASN A 321 18.46 11.47 26.75
C ASN A 321 18.69 10.04 26.17
N VAL A 322 18.94 9.94 24.86
CA VAL A 322 19.01 8.68 24.08
C VAL A 322 20.10 7.75 24.55
N LEU A 323 21.16 8.27 25.15
CA LEU A 323 22.29 7.44 25.52
C LEU A 323 22.14 6.76 26.87
N GLY A 324 21.08 7.06 27.65
CA GLY A 324 20.72 6.31 28.86
C GLY A 324 21.92 5.74 29.60
N LEU A 325 22.96 6.56 29.82
CA LEU A 325 24.13 6.10 30.55
C LEU A 325 23.60 5.65 31.91
N PRO A 326 23.94 4.44 32.38
CA PRO A 326 23.37 3.90 33.60
C PRO A 326 23.50 4.94 34.71
N PHE A 327 22.38 5.51 35.11
CA PHE A 327 22.30 6.37 36.26
C PHE A 327 22.56 5.44 37.44
N ASN A 328 23.79 5.43 37.95
CA ASN A 328 24.16 4.67 39.14
C ASN A 328 23.31 5.20 40.31
N SER A 329 22.13 4.60 40.51
CA SER A 329 21.23 4.90 41.62
C SER A 329 21.53 4.03 42.83
N ASP A 330 22.79 3.66 43.02
CA ASP A 330 23.28 3.09 44.29
C ASP A 330 23.63 4.24 45.24
N LEU A 331 22.60 4.97 45.67
CA LEU A 331 22.65 5.78 46.89
C LEU A 331 22.46 4.83 48.07
N ASN A 332 23.55 4.16 48.46
CA ASN A 332 23.67 3.61 49.81
C ASN A 332 24.28 4.69 50.70
N ASP A 333 23.45 5.23 51.59
CA ASP A 333 23.85 6.04 52.72
C ASP A 333 24.67 5.18 53.70
N HIS A 334 25.99 5.36 53.72
CA HIS A 334 26.88 5.31 54.90
C HIS A 334 28.35 5.21 54.48
N GLU A 335 29.09 6.33 54.51
CA GLU A 335 30.42 6.40 55.14
C GLU A 335 31.04 7.80 55.01
N THR A 336 31.36 8.38 56.16
CA THR A 336 32.04 9.65 56.33
C THR A 336 33.57 9.48 56.37
N ALA A 337 34.26 10.49 55.83
CA ALA A 337 35.67 10.84 56.07
C ALA A 337 36.81 10.05 55.36
N SER A 338 36.88 10.14 54.01
CA SER A 338 38.15 10.02 53.26
C SER A 338 38.11 10.68 51.85
N ALA A 339 37.40 11.81 51.71
CA ALA A 339 36.89 12.28 50.40
C ALA A 339 37.75 13.27 49.59
N THR A 340 38.94 13.68 50.03
CA THR A 340 39.65 14.79 49.36
C THR A 340 40.66 14.36 48.29
N LYS A 341 41.11 13.09 48.27
CA LYS A 341 42.10 12.58 47.30
C LYS A 341 41.51 11.75 46.13
N ARG A 342 40.20 11.47 46.13
CA ARG A 342 39.50 10.76 45.04
C ARG A 342 38.94 11.66 43.94
N LYS A 343 38.80 12.98 44.18
CA LYS A 343 38.19 13.93 43.23
C LYS A 343 39.06 14.25 42.01
N SER A 344 40.39 14.10 42.08
CA SER A 344 41.26 14.40 40.93
C SER A 344 41.30 13.28 39.89
N ASN A 345 41.11 12.02 40.29
CA ASN A 345 41.06 10.90 39.34
C ASN A 345 39.69 10.82 38.63
N SER A 346 38.60 11.13 39.33
CA SER A 346 37.25 11.08 38.75
C SER A 346 37.05 12.10 37.61
N LEU A 347 37.72 13.25 37.67
CA LEU A 347 37.61 14.26 36.61
C LEU A 347 38.28 13.80 35.31
N SER A 348 39.43 13.12 35.42
CA SER A 348 40.14 12.57 34.26
C SER A 348 39.39 11.40 33.61
N GLU A 349 38.76 10.54 34.42
CA GLU A 349 37.91 9.44 33.94
C GLU A 349 36.65 9.97 33.26
N GLN A 350 35.99 10.99 33.82
CA GLN A 350 34.84 11.64 33.18
C GLN A 350 35.21 12.30 31.84
N GLN A 351 36.37 12.97 31.75
CA GLN A 351 36.84 13.55 30.49
C GLN A 351 37.21 12.47 29.46
N GLN A 352 37.81 11.37 29.90
CA GLN A 352 38.15 10.25 29.01
C GLN A 352 36.90 9.51 28.52
N GLN A 353 35.89 9.32 29.38
CA GLN A 353 34.58 8.78 29.01
C GLN A 353 33.82 9.69 28.05
N GLN A 354 33.82 11.00 28.29
CA GLN A 354 33.22 11.98 27.36
C GLN A 354 33.91 11.98 26.00
N LYS A 355 35.25 11.88 25.97
CA LYS A 355 36.02 11.81 24.71
C LYS A 355 35.76 10.50 23.97
N TRP A 356 35.67 9.38 24.68
CA TRP A 356 35.30 8.08 24.11
C TRP A 356 33.88 8.11 23.53
N ASN A 357 32.92 8.68 24.26
CA ASN A 357 31.54 8.87 23.80
C ASN A 357 31.47 9.73 22.51
N LYS A 358 32.23 10.82 22.42
CA LYS A 358 32.25 11.68 21.22
C LYS A 358 32.81 10.98 19.98
N ASN A 359 33.91 10.23 20.13
CA ASN A 359 34.50 9.51 19.00
C ASN A 359 33.61 8.36 18.52
N ASN A 360 32.92 7.70 19.44
CA ASN A 360 32.01 6.61 19.08
C ASN A 360 30.70 7.11 18.49
N LEU A 361 30.22 8.30 18.85
CA LEU A 361 28.96 8.85 18.34
C LEU A 361 28.90 8.91 16.81
N GLY A 362 30.02 9.26 16.16
CA GLY A 362 30.11 9.28 14.70
C GLY A 362 29.98 7.89 14.07
N VAL A 363 30.69 6.90 14.62
CA VAL A 363 30.65 5.50 14.16
C VAL A 363 29.27 4.89 14.43
N THR A 364 28.72 5.09 15.63
CA THR A 364 27.35 4.69 15.98
C THR A 364 26.34 5.31 15.02
N SER A 365 26.45 6.62 14.74
CA SER A 365 25.57 7.30 13.78
C SER A 365 25.59 6.63 12.41
N GLN A 366 26.78 6.34 11.89
CA GLN A 366 26.94 5.71 10.58
C GLN A 366 26.29 4.32 10.53
N ILE A 367 26.59 3.46 11.51
CA ILE A 367 26.10 2.07 11.57
C ILE A 367 24.57 2.04 11.78
N THR A 368 24.04 2.86 12.68
CA THR A 368 22.59 2.95 12.92
C THR A 368 21.86 3.50 11.70
N MET A 369 22.42 4.50 11.01
CA MET A 369 21.86 5.02 9.77
C MET A 369 21.94 4.01 8.62
N GLU A 370 22.96 3.15 8.58
CA GLU A 370 23.04 2.08 7.60
C GLU A 370 21.94 1.03 7.80
N ALA A 371 21.71 0.60 9.05
CA ALA A 371 20.59 -0.27 9.39
C ALA A 371 19.24 0.35 8.99
N TRP A 372 19.04 1.63 9.31
CA TRP A 372 17.83 2.34 8.93
C TRP A 372 17.69 2.48 7.41
N ARG A 373 18.74 2.84 6.66
CA ARG A 373 18.68 2.93 5.19
C ARG A 373 18.32 1.61 4.54
N ALA A 374 18.88 0.50 5.03
CA ALA A 374 18.56 -0.83 4.54
C ALA A 374 17.07 -1.16 4.75
N LEU A 375 16.54 -0.92 5.96
CA LEU A 375 15.12 -1.12 6.25
C LEU A 375 14.22 -0.17 5.47
N ALA A 376 14.55 1.13 5.45
CA ALA A 376 13.75 2.14 4.79
C ALA A 376 13.64 1.91 3.28
N GLY A 377 14.72 1.42 2.66
CA GLY A 377 14.74 1.04 1.25
C GLY A 377 14.10 -0.31 0.95
N CYS A 378 13.68 -1.10 1.95
CA CYS A 378 13.17 -2.46 1.74
C CYS A 378 11.93 -2.47 0.82
N ASP A 379 12.03 -3.21 -0.29
CA ASP A 379 10.94 -3.37 -1.25
C ASP A 379 9.85 -4.29 -0.70
N GLY A 380 8.62 -3.77 -0.61
CA GLY A 380 7.47 -4.57 -0.20
C GLY A 380 6.79 -5.32 -1.34
N MET A 381 7.29 -5.20 -2.58
CA MET A 381 6.64 -5.71 -3.79
C MET A 381 5.20 -5.20 -3.95
N CYS A 382 4.93 -4.06 -3.32
CA CYS A 382 3.61 -3.49 -3.10
C CYS A 382 3.49 -2.05 -3.63
N GLY A 383 4.50 -1.58 -4.37
CA GLY A 383 4.58 -0.23 -4.91
C GLY A 383 5.22 0.81 -3.98
N THR A 384 5.43 0.46 -2.71
CA THR A 384 5.93 1.40 -1.68
C THR A 384 7.08 0.77 -0.87
N PRO A 385 8.21 1.44 -0.69
CA PRO A 385 9.27 0.95 0.19
C PRO A 385 8.88 1.12 1.66
N LEU A 386 9.39 0.26 2.53
CA LEU A 386 9.03 0.22 3.96
C LEU A 386 9.21 1.57 4.67
N GLY A 387 10.24 2.35 4.32
CA GLY A 387 10.51 3.65 4.94
C GLY A 387 9.39 4.67 4.70
N VAL A 388 8.77 4.66 3.51
CA VAL A 388 7.62 5.52 3.20
C VAL A 388 6.41 5.09 4.04
N SER A 389 6.16 3.78 4.17
CA SER A 389 5.08 3.26 5.02
C SER A 389 5.28 3.58 6.50
N VAL A 390 6.53 3.58 6.99
CA VAL A 390 6.87 3.97 8.37
C VAL A 390 6.60 5.46 8.61
N LYS A 391 6.95 6.33 7.65
CA LYS A 391 6.66 7.76 7.70
C LYS A 391 5.15 8.04 7.77
N ASN A 392 4.35 7.24 7.06
CA ASN A 392 2.89 7.34 7.06
C ASN A 392 2.22 6.74 8.32
N GLY A 393 3.00 6.12 9.21
CA GLY A 393 2.56 5.65 10.52
C GLY A 393 2.32 4.14 10.64
N PHE A 394 1.85 3.72 11.82
CA PHE A 394 1.70 2.30 12.17
C PHE A 394 0.74 1.56 11.23
N GLY A 395 -0.43 2.13 10.97
CA GLY A 395 -1.43 1.51 10.08
C GLY A 395 -0.89 1.27 8.66
N SER A 396 -0.11 2.21 8.12
CA SER A 396 0.53 2.05 6.81
C SER A 396 1.62 0.98 6.83
N THR A 397 2.43 0.90 7.88
CA THR A 397 3.46 -0.16 8.04
C THR A 397 2.85 -1.55 8.21
N VAL A 398 1.76 -1.67 8.96
CA VAL A 398 0.99 -2.92 9.11
C VAL A 398 0.37 -3.32 7.77
N SER A 399 -0.21 -2.37 7.04
CA SER A 399 -0.78 -2.60 5.71
C SER A 399 0.28 -3.04 4.70
N TRP A 400 1.46 -2.41 4.75
CA TRP A 400 2.64 -2.80 3.96
C TRP A 400 2.98 -4.27 4.22
N LEU A 401 3.15 -4.66 5.48
CA LEU A 401 3.50 -6.04 5.85
C LEU A 401 2.45 -7.04 5.38
N CYS A 402 1.17 -6.76 5.61
CA CYS A 402 0.09 -7.64 5.18
C CYS A 402 0.03 -7.75 3.65
N ALA A 403 0.26 -6.65 2.93
CA ALA A 403 0.27 -6.64 1.48
C ALA A 403 1.44 -7.45 0.90
N VAL A 404 2.65 -7.36 1.50
CA VAL A 404 3.79 -8.20 1.11
C VAL A 404 3.44 -9.68 1.26
N LEU A 405 2.83 -10.07 2.38
CA LEU A 405 2.47 -11.46 2.67
C LEU A 405 1.33 -11.99 1.80
N THR A 406 0.41 -11.12 1.38
CA THR A 406 -0.76 -11.49 0.55
C THR A 406 -0.43 -11.54 -0.93
N PHE A 407 0.27 -10.52 -1.45
CA PHE A 407 0.48 -10.34 -2.90
C PHE A 407 1.92 -10.61 -3.35
N GLY A 408 2.89 -10.62 -2.43
CA GLY A 408 4.31 -10.80 -2.77
C GLY A 408 4.60 -12.14 -3.46
N GLY A 409 3.87 -13.19 -3.11
CA GLY A 409 4.03 -14.52 -3.73
C GLY A 409 3.79 -14.51 -5.23
N GLN A 410 2.75 -13.80 -5.68
CA GLN A 410 2.44 -13.64 -7.10
C GLN A 410 3.56 -12.92 -7.86
N ARG A 411 4.19 -11.93 -7.22
CA ARG A 411 5.30 -11.15 -7.81
C ARG A 411 6.56 -12.01 -7.92
N VAL A 412 6.99 -12.62 -6.82
CA VAL A 412 8.18 -13.49 -6.78
C VAL A 412 8.05 -14.64 -7.77
N TYR A 413 6.88 -15.28 -7.80
CA TYR A 413 6.66 -16.41 -8.68
C TYR A 413 6.57 -16.00 -10.16
N SER A 414 5.97 -14.84 -10.47
CA SER A 414 5.99 -14.28 -11.84
C SER A 414 7.42 -14.01 -12.31
N ALA A 415 8.28 -13.45 -11.46
CA ALA A 415 9.70 -13.26 -11.77
C ALA A 415 10.42 -14.60 -12.00
N ALA A 416 10.16 -15.60 -11.16
CA ALA A 416 10.73 -16.94 -11.32
C ALA A 416 10.31 -17.60 -12.64
N ILE A 417 9.04 -17.47 -13.04
CA ILE A 417 8.54 -17.92 -14.36
C ILE A 417 9.28 -17.19 -15.48
N GLN A 418 9.43 -15.87 -15.42
CA GLN A 418 10.10 -15.08 -16.44
C GLN A 418 11.57 -15.48 -16.61
N ARG A 419 12.28 -15.66 -15.50
CA ARG A 419 13.67 -16.16 -15.49
C ARG A 419 13.76 -17.54 -16.16
N THR A 420 12.84 -18.43 -15.84
CA THR A 420 12.78 -19.79 -16.39
C THR A 420 12.50 -19.78 -17.90
N LYS A 421 11.62 -18.87 -18.37
CA LYS A 421 11.38 -18.64 -19.81
C LYS A 421 12.64 -18.15 -20.53
N LEU A 422 13.38 -17.21 -19.93
CA LEU A 422 14.61 -16.67 -20.50
C LEU A 422 15.75 -17.71 -20.56
N ALA A 423 15.75 -18.70 -19.67
CA ALA A 423 16.72 -19.78 -19.64
C ALA A 423 16.57 -20.80 -20.79
N GLY A 424 15.60 -20.61 -21.70
CA GLY A 424 15.48 -21.44 -22.90
C GLY A 424 14.86 -22.81 -22.66
N LEU A 425 14.07 -22.98 -21.59
CA LEU A 425 13.18 -24.12 -21.47
C LEU A 425 12.23 -24.11 -22.68
N THR A 426 12.56 -24.97 -23.64
CA THR A 426 11.89 -25.05 -24.93
C THR A 426 10.39 -25.25 -24.73
N GLU A 427 9.59 -24.53 -25.50
CA GLU A 427 8.13 -24.53 -25.48
C GLU A 427 7.50 -25.95 -25.54
N ASN A 428 8.23 -26.90 -26.13
CA ASN A 428 7.88 -28.32 -26.17
C ASN A 428 7.89 -29.00 -24.79
N ALA A 429 8.83 -28.66 -23.91
CA ALA A 429 8.84 -29.17 -22.53
C ALA A 429 7.62 -28.65 -21.77
N ARG A 430 7.18 -27.42 -22.04
CA ARG A 430 6.02 -26.83 -21.36
C ARG A 430 4.69 -27.48 -21.75
N LYS A 431 4.51 -27.88 -23.01
CA LYS A 431 3.27 -28.55 -23.49
C LYS A 431 3.13 -29.98 -22.98
N SER A 432 4.24 -30.64 -22.62
CA SER A 432 4.20 -32.01 -22.11
C SER A 432 4.12 -32.11 -20.59
N MET A 433 4.41 -31.04 -19.86
CA MET A 433 4.50 -31.09 -18.39
C MET A 433 3.17 -30.78 -17.72
N GLN A 434 2.78 -31.64 -16.79
CA GLN A 434 1.62 -31.39 -15.91
C GLN A 434 1.95 -30.25 -14.94
N GLU A 435 0.94 -29.50 -14.47
CA GLU A 435 1.13 -28.36 -13.56
C GLU A 435 1.94 -28.72 -12.30
N GLN A 436 1.79 -29.95 -11.78
CA GLN A 436 2.56 -30.44 -10.64
C GLN A 436 4.08 -30.44 -10.91
N GLU A 437 4.49 -30.80 -12.12
CA GLU A 437 5.90 -30.83 -12.49
C GLU A 437 6.47 -29.42 -12.70
N ILE A 438 5.64 -28.42 -13.04
CA ILE A 438 6.06 -27.02 -13.19
C ILE A 438 6.50 -26.45 -11.84
N THR A 439 5.75 -26.75 -10.76
CA THR A 439 6.12 -26.33 -9.40
C THR A 439 7.43 -26.95 -8.92
N GLU A 440 7.72 -28.22 -9.26
CA GLU A 440 8.98 -28.87 -8.90
C GLU A 440 10.18 -28.27 -9.65
N ILE A 441 9.97 -27.76 -10.87
CA ILE A 441 11.04 -27.12 -11.66
C ILE A 441 11.31 -25.68 -11.22
N ILE A 442 10.28 -24.92 -10.86
CA ILE A 442 10.43 -23.49 -10.55
C ILE A 442 10.95 -23.34 -9.12
N GLN A 443 12.27 -23.45 -8.99
CA GLN A 443 12.97 -23.08 -7.76
C GLN A 443 13.05 -21.55 -7.65
N ILE A 444 12.42 -21.00 -6.62
CA ILE A 444 12.52 -19.57 -6.28
C ILE A 444 13.94 -19.27 -5.79
N ASN A 445 14.56 -18.24 -6.37
CA ASN A 445 15.88 -17.72 -6.02
C ASN A 445 15.74 -16.32 -5.43
N PHE A 446 16.74 -15.87 -4.66
CA PHE A 446 16.82 -14.50 -4.14
C PHE A 446 16.73 -13.42 -5.23
N ASN A 447 17.20 -13.71 -6.45
CA ASN A 447 17.06 -12.79 -7.57
C ASN A 447 15.59 -12.58 -8.00
N ASP A 448 14.68 -13.51 -7.69
CA ASP A 448 13.26 -13.38 -8.01
C ASP A 448 12.54 -12.38 -7.08
N PHE A 449 13.22 -11.87 -6.05
CA PHE A 449 12.77 -10.77 -5.21
C PHE A 449 13.24 -9.39 -5.73
N ASP A 450 14.07 -9.35 -6.78
CA ASP A 450 14.62 -8.10 -7.31
C ASP A 450 13.79 -7.59 -8.50
N PHE A 451 12.88 -6.66 -8.22
CA PHE A 451 12.02 -6.01 -9.22
C PHE A 451 12.61 -4.69 -9.72
N ARG A 452 13.86 -4.37 -9.37
CA ARG A 452 14.46 -3.13 -9.84
C ARG A 452 14.67 -3.22 -11.35
N PRO A 453 14.41 -2.15 -12.11
CA PRO A 453 14.63 -2.17 -13.55
C PRO A 453 16.12 -2.43 -13.87
N PRO A 454 16.42 -3.07 -15.02
CA PRO A 454 17.79 -3.31 -15.47
C PRO A 454 18.62 -2.03 -15.42
N ARG A 455 19.91 -2.13 -15.07
CA ARG A 455 20.76 -0.94 -14.87
C ARG A 455 20.76 0.02 -16.06
N SER A 456 20.63 -0.47 -17.29
CA SER A 456 20.61 0.33 -18.52
C SER A 456 19.46 1.33 -18.57
N SER A 457 18.27 1.00 -18.03
CA SER A 457 17.12 1.93 -18.03
C SER A 457 17.14 2.93 -16.87
N ARG A 458 18.03 2.75 -15.88
CA ARG A 458 18.17 3.67 -14.74
C ARG A 458 18.91 4.96 -15.09
N GLU A 459 19.83 4.90 -16.04
CA GLU A 459 20.57 6.09 -16.48
C GLU A 459 19.64 7.06 -17.23
N GLU A 460 18.71 6.51 -18.01
CA GLU A 460 17.78 7.28 -18.83
C GLU A 460 16.72 8.03 -18.00
N SER A 461 16.25 7.43 -16.89
CA SER A 461 15.25 8.08 -16.01
C SER A 461 15.82 9.18 -15.11
N ARG A 462 17.14 9.21 -14.87
CA ARG A 462 17.81 10.22 -14.05
C ARG A 462 18.07 11.53 -14.81
N GLU A 463 18.16 11.47 -16.14
CA GLU A 463 18.43 12.62 -17.00
C GLU A 463 17.36 13.75 -16.86
N PRO A 464 16.03 13.47 -16.90
CA PRO A 464 15.02 14.50 -16.71
C PRO A 464 15.03 15.13 -15.31
N GLN A 465 15.29 14.33 -14.27
CA GLN A 465 15.39 14.84 -12.88
C GLN A 465 16.60 15.75 -12.72
N ARG A 466 17.76 15.38 -13.27
CA ARG A 466 18.96 16.24 -13.31
C ARG A 466 18.69 17.57 -14.01
N ARG A 467 17.97 17.56 -15.14
CA ARG A 467 17.59 18.78 -15.87
C ARG A 467 16.64 19.67 -15.07
N ARG A 468 15.70 19.09 -14.30
CA ARG A 468 14.83 19.85 -13.39
C ARG A 468 15.63 20.50 -12.26
N ARG A 469 16.58 19.78 -11.65
CA ARG A 469 17.49 20.34 -10.63
C ARG A 469 18.34 21.48 -11.18
N GLN A 470 18.98 21.30 -12.34
CA GLN A 470 19.76 22.37 -12.97
C GLN A 470 18.92 23.63 -13.25
N ARG A 471 17.66 23.46 -13.68
CA ARG A 471 16.76 24.61 -13.88
C ARG A 471 16.40 25.32 -12.58
N ARG A 472 16.23 24.60 -11.47
CA ARG A 472 15.93 25.17 -10.15
C ARG A 472 17.14 25.84 -9.50
N GLN A 473 18.33 25.24 -9.63
CA GLN A 473 19.59 25.87 -9.19
C GLN A 473 19.83 27.19 -9.92
N MET A 474 19.49 27.28 -11.22
CA MET A 474 19.55 28.56 -11.94
C MET A 474 18.49 29.58 -11.51
N GLN A 475 17.46 29.18 -10.74
CA GLN A 475 16.42 30.08 -10.25
C GLN A 475 16.70 30.67 -8.86
N GLY A 476 17.81 30.30 -8.21
CA GLY A 476 18.23 30.90 -6.94
C GLY A 476 17.22 30.71 -5.81
N VAL A 477 16.58 29.53 -5.73
CA VAL A 477 15.62 29.22 -4.67
C VAL A 477 16.39 28.86 -3.39
N ASP A 478 16.03 29.53 -2.28
CA ASP A 478 16.72 29.58 -0.98
C ASP A 478 17.08 28.22 -0.34
N ASP A 479 18.13 28.23 0.50
CA ASP A 479 18.80 27.10 1.19
C ASP A 479 17.88 26.22 2.06
N ASP A 480 16.70 26.70 2.47
CA ASP A 480 15.75 25.91 3.29
C ASP A 480 15.13 24.74 2.53
N ILE A 481 15.13 24.78 1.19
CA ILE A 481 14.71 23.66 0.35
C ILE A 481 15.75 22.52 0.38
N GLU A 482 17.03 22.82 0.59
CA GLU A 482 18.12 21.84 0.49
C GLU A 482 18.04 20.76 1.59
N LYS A 483 17.56 21.12 2.80
CA LYS A 483 17.35 20.16 3.91
C LYS A 483 16.19 19.19 3.68
N GLN A 484 15.08 19.64 3.08
CA GLN A 484 13.98 18.75 2.73
C GLN A 484 14.39 17.80 1.59
N GLU A 485 15.23 18.29 0.67
CA GLU A 485 15.73 17.51 -0.47
C GLU A 485 16.66 16.37 -0.05
N ASP A 486 17.49 16.50 0.99
CA ASP A 486 18.34 15.41 1.48
C ASP A 486 17.54 14.23 2.05
N GLU A 487 16.43 14.50 2.75
CA GLU A 487 15.54 13.44 3.26
C GLU A 487 14.68 12.83 2.16
N GLU A 488 14.17 13.65 1.23
CA GLU A 488 13.48 13.16 0.05
C GLU A 488 14.43 12.39 -0.88
N GLU A 489 15.70 12.75 -1.01
CA GLU A 489 16.66 12.08 -1.88
C GLU A 489 16.99 10.68 -1.37
N ILE A 490 17.09 10.49 -0.05
CA ILE A 490 17.23 9.15 0.53
C ILE A 490 16.01 8.28 0.21
N LEU A 491 14.80 8.87 0.17
CA LEU A 491 13.55 8.16 -0.13
C LEU A 491 13.26 8.02 -1.64
N ASN A 492 13.73 8.94 -2.48
CA ASN A 492 13.35 9.07 -3.89
C ASN A 492 14.45 8.62 -4.87
N ALA A 493 15.74 8.58 -4.47
CA ALA A 493 16.85 8.29 -5.40
C ALA A 493 17.40 6.86 -5.33
N HIS A 494 17.03 6.10 -4.30
CA HIS A 494 17.41 4.70 -4.16
C HIS A 494 16.26 3.80 -4.60
N HIS A 495 16.52 3.02 -5.64
CA HIS A 495 15.63 1.91 -5.99
C HIS A 495 15.43 1.03 -4.77
N ALA A 496 14.18 0.57 -4.57
CA ALA A 496 13.85 -0.30 -3.46
C ALA A 496 14.77 -1.54 -3.44
N THR A 497 15.31 -1.84 -2.26
CA THR A 497 16.26 -2.93 -2.00
C THR A 497 15.48 -4.22 -1.75
N PRO A 498 15.78 -5.32 -2.47
CA PRO A 498 15.11 -6.60 -2.26
C PRO A 498 15.25 -7.10 -0.82
N ILE A 499 14.20 -7.74 -0.29
CA ILE A 499 14.16 -8.25 1.09
C ILE A 499 15.40 -9.11 1.45
N PRO A 500 15.86 -10.07 0.61
CA PRO A 500 17.04 -10.87 0.92
C PRO A 500 18.33 -10.04 1.08
N GLU A 501 18.49 -8.98 0.29
CA GLU A 501 19.64 -8.06 0.36
C GLU A 501 19.61 -7.27 1.69
N VAL A 502 18.42 -6.79 2.10
CA VAL A 502 18.22 -6.12 3.41
C VAL A 502 18.57 -7.06 4.57
N ILE A 503 18.13 -8.32 4.53
CA ILE A 503 18.48 -9.33 5.53
C ILE A 503 20.00 -9.52 5.61
N GLY A 504 20.69 -9.56 4.46
CA GLY A 504 22.15 -9.68 4.40
C GLY A 504 22.86 -8.52 5.10
N VAL A 505 22.43 -7.28 4.83
CA VAL A 505 22.98 -6.07 5.47
C VAL A 505 22.75 -6.10 6.98
N LEU A 506 21.52 -6.33 7.44
CA LEU A 506 21.20 -6.35 8.87
C LEU A 506 21.96 -7.44 9.64
N ASN A 507 22.14 -8.63 9.03
CA ASN A 507 22.95 -9.69 9.61
C ASN A 507 24.42 -9.30 9.74
N SER A 508 25.00 -8.61 8.74
CA SER A 508 26.39 -8.14 8.85
C SER A 508 26.53 -7.11 9.95
N LEU A 509 25.64 -6.12 10.00
CA LEU A 509 25.67 -5.09 11.03
C LEU A 509 25.53 -5.67 12.44
N LEU A 510 24.63 -6.64 12.66
CA LEU A 510 24.51 -7.31 13.95
C LEU A 510 25.77 -8.12 14.31
N ARG A 511 26.37 -8.84 13.36
CA ARG A 511 27.58 -9.64 13.62
C ARG A 511 28.79 -8.75 13.92
N ASP A 512 28.98 -7.72 13.11
CA ASP A 512 30.20 -6.92 13.11
C ASP A 512 30.14 -5.78 14.15
N HIS A 513 28.93 -5.36 14.56
CA HIS A 513 28.70 -4.16 15.38
C HIS A 513 27.65 -4.32 16.49
N HIS A 514 27.42 -5.53 17.03
CA HIS A 514 26.45 -5.74 18.11
C HIS A 514 26.64 -4.80 19.33
N GLU A 515 27.89 -4.56 19.75
CA GLU A 515 28.20 -3.67 20.88
C GLU A 515 27.74 -2.23 20.65
N ILE A 516 27.75 -1.77 19.39
CA ILE A 516 27.34 -0.42 19.00
C ILE A 516 25.83 -0.34 18.86
N LEU A 517 25.21 -1.44 18.43
CA LEU A 517 23.78 -1.54 18.15
C LEU A 517 22.93 -1.92 19.37
N PHE A 518 23.53 -2.08 20.56
CA PHE A 518 22.84 -2.58 21.75
C PHE A 518 21.50 -1.89 22.06
N VAL A 519 21.38 -0.57 21.78
CA VAL A 519 20.16 0.23 22.01
C VAL A 519 18.96 -0.19 21.15
N ILE A 520 19.23 -0.79 19.98
CA ILE A 520 18.20 -1.22 19.01
C ILE A 520 18.38 -2.67 18.57
N GLU A 521 19.21 -3.43 19.26
CA GLU A 521 19.63 -4.78 18.87
C GLU A 521 18.43 -5.74 18.85
N ASN A 522 17.53 -5.60 19.83
CA ASN A 522 16.32 -6.41 19.93
C ASN A 522 15.36 -6.12 18.77
N GLU A 523 15.19 -4.85 18.41
CA GLU A 523 14.36 -4.39 17.30
C GLU A 523 14.91 -4.88 15.96
N ILE A 524 16.23 -4.79 15.74
CA ILE A 524 16.85 -5.30 14.51
C ILE A 524 16.67 -6.81 14.42
N ARG A 525 16.87 -7.56 15.52
CA ARG A 525 16.64 -9.02 15.53
C ARG A 525 15.20 -9.38 15.22
N TYR A 526 14.23 -8.64 15.75
CA TYR A 526 12.83 -8.87 15.44
C TYR A 526 12.53 -8.59 13.96
N CYS A 527 13.02 -7.47 13.43
CA CYS A 527 12.87 -7.14 12.00
C CYS A 527 13.51 -8.23 11.12
N LEU A 528 14.71 -8.69 11.46
CA LEU A 528 15.40 -9.77 10.76
C LEU A 528 14.56 -11.05 10.73
N GLY A 529 13.98 -11.44 11.87
CA GLY A 529 13.11 -12.60 11.96
C GLY A 529 11.84 -12.46 11.12
N MET A 530 11.19 -11.30 11.15
CA MET A 530 10.01 -11.02 10.32
C MET A 530 10.33 -11.03 8.82
N LEU A 531 11.43 -10.39 8.40
CA LEU A 531 11.85 -10.42 6.99
C LEU A 531 12.23 -11.84 6.54
N SER A 532 12.88 -12.62 7.41
CA SER A 532 13.20 -14.03 7.14
C SER A 532 11.93 -14.88 7.03
N TYR A 533 10.92 -14.62 7.88
CA TYR A 533 9.60 -15.22 7.78
C TYR A 533 8.94 -14.92 6.42
N ILE A 534 8.98 -13.67 5.97
CA ILE A 534 8.45 -13.27 4.65
C ILE A 534 9.14 -14.07 3.54
N VAL A 535 10.48 -14.08 3.49
CA VAL A 535 11.23 -14.81 2.44
C VAL A 535 10.91 -16.30 2.47
N ALA A 536 10.91 -16.93 3.65
CA ALA A 536 10.59 -18.35 3.82
C ALA A 536 9.17 -18.68 3.37
N ARG A 537 8.19 -17.83 3.72
CA ARG A 537 6.79 -18.01 3.31
C ARG A 537 6.60 -17.84 1.81
N LEU A 538 7.12 -16.75 1.23
CA LEU A 538 6.97 -16.45 -0.19
C LEU A 538 7.71 -17.43 -1.10
N SER A 539 8.79 -18.04 -0.58
CA SER A 539 9.55 -19.08 -1.30
C SER A 539 8.97 -20.49 -1.12
N SER A 540 7.89 -20.66 -0.36
CA SER A 540 7.34 -21.98 -0.07
C SER A 540 6.46 -22.52 -1.19
N ASP A 541 6.52 -23.84 -1.42
CA ASP A 541 5.72 -24.54 -2.44
C ASP A 541 4.22 -24.27 -2.27
N ARG A 542 3.75 -24.15 -1.02
CA ARG A 542 2.35 -23.86 -0.73
C ARG A 542 1.92 -22.48 -1.25
N VAL A 543 2.74 -21.46 -1.03
CA VAL A 543 2.46 -20.10 -1.51
C VAL A 543 2.67 -20.01 -3.02
N ALA A 544 3.67 -20.72 -3.56
CA ALA A 544 3.89 -20.84 -4.99
C ALA A 544 2.68 -21.48 -5.69
N ALA A 545 2.17 -22.61 -5.19
CA ALA A 545 0.98 -23.28 -5.72
C ALA A 545 -0.26 -22.38 -5.66
N SER A 546 -0.52 -21.73 -4.51
CA SER A 546 -1.66 -20.80 -4.40
C SER A 546 -1.51 -19.57 -5.32
N SER A 547 -0.28 -19.10 -5.53
CA SER A 547 0.00 -18.00 -6.46
C SER A 547 -0.18 -18.45 -7.91
N LEU A 548 0.24 -19.67 -8.23
CA LEU A 548 0.03 -20.31 -9.52
C LEU A 548 -1.46 -20.49 -9.79
N ASP A 549 -2.26 -20.98 -8.85
CA ASP A 549 -3.72 -21.10 -9.03
C ASP A 549 -4.36 -19.73 -9.34
N THR A 550 -3.85 -18.67 -8.71
CA THR A 550 -4.33 -17.31 -8.96
C THR A 550 -3.87 -16.77 -10.31
N LEU A 551 -2.69 -17.18 -10.79
CA LEU A 551 -2.11 -16.79 -12.08
C LEU A 551 -2.65 -17.64 -13.25
N ASN A 552 -2.86 -18.95 -13.04
CA ASN A 552 -3.32 -19.94 -14.02
C ASN A 552 -4.84 -19.92 -14.24
N TYR A 553 -5.59 -19.22 -13.40
CA TYR A 553 -6.95 -18.79 -13.76
C TYR A 553 -6.95 -17.91 -15.03
N TYR A 554 -5.77 -17.48 -15.48
CA TYR A 554 -5.49 -17.07 -16.84
C TYR A 554 -4.64 -18.16 -17.52
N PRO A 555 -5.23 -19.11 -18.26
CA PRO A 555 -4.43 -19.93 -19.15
C PRO A 555 -3.85 -18.98 -20.19
N PHE A 556 -2.55 -18.74 -20.08
CA PHE A 556 -1.72 -18.09 -21.09
C PHE A 556 -1.73 -18.93 -22.38
N CYS A 557 -2.84 -18.85 -23.12
CA CYS A 557 -3.01 -19.42 -24.44
C CYS A 557 -2.46 -18.42 -25.45
N ASN A 558 -1.35 -18.79 -26.08
CA ASN A 558 -0.63 -17.97 -27.06
C ASN A 558 -1.51 -17.71 -28.31
N ILE A 559 -2.15 -16.54 -28.37
CA ILE A 559 -2.97 -16.06 -29.51
C ILE A 559 -2.13 -15.89 -30.79
N LYS A 560 -0.79 -15.77 -30.67
CA LYS A 560 0.09 -15.63 -31.84
C LYS A 560 0.01 -16.82 -32.80
N ASP A 561 -0.38 -18.01 -32.33
CA ASP A 561 -0.53 -19.19 -33.18
C ASP A 561 -1.88 -19.24 -33.93
N GLN A 562 -2.90 -18.51 -33.49
CA GLN A 562 -4.18 -18.40 -34.23
C GLN A 562 -4.19 -17.27 -35.26
N MET A 563 -3.40 -16.22 -35.07
CA MET A 563 -3.32 -15.11 -36.03
C MET A 563 -2.41 -15.39 -37.24
N ASN A 564 -1.56 -16.43 -37.19
CA ASN A 564 -0.78 -16.86 -38.35
C ASN A 564 -1.55 -17.78 -39.32
N GLY A 565 -2.84 -18.06 -39.05
CA GLY A 565 -3.65 -18.98 -39.84
C GLY A 565 -4.81 -18.37 -40.63
N THR A 566 -5.11 -17.07 -40.48
CA THR A 566 -6.22 -16.43 -41.21
C THR A 566 -5.74 -15.20 -41.95
N ASP A 567 -5.53 -15.39 -43.25
CA ASP A 567 -5.27 -14.38 -44.26
C ASP A 567 -6.53 -13.50 -44.44
N PHE A 568 -6.75 -12.57 -43.51
CA PHE A 568 -7.74 -11.51 -43.69
C PHE A 568 -7.15 -10.45 -44.62
N GLY A 569 -7.37 -10.65 -45.92
CA GLY A 569 -7.14 -9.65 -46.95
C GLY A 569 -7.96 -8.39 -46.69
N ILE A 570 -7.36 -7.42 -46.01
CA ILE A 570 -7.85 -6.04 -45.95
C ILE A 570 -7.18 -5.31 -47.11
N GLU A 571 -7.92 -5.18 -48.22
CA GLU A 571 -7.58 -4.28 -49.32
C GLU A 571 -7.49 -2.83 -48.80
N SER A 572 -6.26 -2.35 -48.63
CA SER A 572 -5.95 -0.95 -48.38
C SER A 572 -6.25 -0.13 -49.64
N ARG A 573 -7.38 0.58 -49.65
CA ARG A 573 -7.62 1.71 -50.57
C ARG A 573 -6.64 2.85 -50.23
N ARG A 574 -5.54 2.93 -50.98
CA ARG A 574 -4.68 4.11 -51.06
C ARG A 574 -5.43 5.26 -51.72
N SER A 575 -5.83 6.28 -50.96
CA SER A 575 -5.92 7.65 -51.49
C SER A 575 -4.55 8.31 -51.37
N LYS A 576 -3.90 8.54 -52.52
CA LYS A 576 -2.85 9.53 -52.65
C LYS A 576 -3.51 10.89 -52.48
N ASP A 577 -3.06 11.69 -51.51
CA ASP A 577 -2.92 13.13 -51.69
C ASP A 577 -1.98 13.73 -50.62
N THR A 578 -0.86 14.25 -51.16
CA THR A 578 -0.09 15.45 -50.79
C THR A 578 0.43 15.68 -49.35
N ASN A 579 1.75 15.45 -49.20
CA ASN A 579 2.78 16.38 -48.70
C ASN A 579 2.38 17.45 -47.66
N ASN A 580 2.71 17.21 -46.38
CA ASN A 580 3.48 18.15 -45.55
C ASN A 580 3.87 17.52 -44.18
N ASP A 581 4.98 16.78 -44.11
CA ASP A 581 5.51 16.26 -42.84
C ASP A 581 6.72 17.08 -42.37
N ASN A 582 6.42 18.07 -41.54
CA ASN A 582 7.35 18.69 -40.58
C ASN A 582 6.68 18.67 -39.21
N LEU A 583 6.37 17.48 -38.70
CA LEU A 583 5.88 17.26 -37.34
C LEU A 583 6.90 16.43 -36.57
N ARG A 584 7.52 17.12 -35.61
CA ARG A 584 8.40 16.60 -34.58
C ARG A 584 7.86 15.31 -33.95
N ASN A 585 8.79 14.40 -33.64
CA ASN A 585 8.65 13.30 -32.71
C ASN A 585 8.20 13.79 -31.32
N GLU A 586 6.91 14.07 -31.15
CA GLU A 586 6.28 13.99 -29.84
C GLU A 586 5.92 12.53 -29.61
N GLU A 587 6.74 11.84 -28.81
CA GLU A 587 6.35 10.59 -28.14
C GLU A 587 5.13 10.90 -27.26
N LYS A 588 3.95 10.79 -27.86
CA LYS A 588 2.68 10.90 -27.15
C LYS A 588 2.55 9.68 -26.26
N CYS A 589 2.81 9.89 -24.97
CA CYS A 589 2.46 8.96 -23.90
C CYS A 589 0.96 8.61 -24.02
N VAL A 590 0.67 7.38 -24.46
CA VAL A 590 -0.71 6.89 -24.69
C VAL A 590 -1.29 6.37 -23.37
N SER A 591 -2.41 6.95 -22.91
CA SER A 591 -3.06 6.56 -21.66
C SER A 591 -3.66 5.15 -21.71
N THR A 592 -3.69 4.46 -20.56
CA THR A 592 -4.39 3.17 -20.37
C THR A 592 -5.89 3.28 -20.66
N GLY A 593 -6.48 4.44 -20.35
CA GLY A 593 -7.84 4.80 -20.77
C GLY A 593 -8.04 4.80 -22.29
N ARG A 594 -7.00 5.08 -23.09
CA ARG A 594 -7.07 4.95 -24.56
C ARG A 594 -6.96 3.50 -25.03
N TYR A 595 -6.27 2.64 -24.28
CA TYR A 595 -6.12 1.23 -24.57
C TYR A 595 -7.43 0.45 -24.34
N LEU A 596 -8.20 0.84 -23.31
CA LEU A 596 -9.53 0.30 -23.00
C LEU A 596 -10.71 1.11 -23.57
N LYS A 597 -10.46 2.20 -24.32
CA LYS A 597 -11.46 3.23 -24.69
C LYS A 597 -12.24 3.84 -23.49
N LEU A 598 -11.70 3.77 -22.27
CA LEU A 598 -12.26 4.40 -21.08
C LEU A 598 -11.69 5.82 -20.92
N THR A 599 -12.50 6.82 -21.23
CA THR A 599 -12.14 8.23 -21.04
C THR A 599 -12.38 8.66 -19.59
N CYS A 600 -11.51 8.26 -18.66
CA CYS A 600 -11.40 8.89 -17.35
C CYS A 600 -9.99 9.49 -17.20
N GLY A 601 -9.93 10.81 -17.19
CA GLY A 601 -8.68 11.55 -17.21
C GLY A 601 -8.29 12.03 -15.82
N HIS A 602 -7.66 11.20 -15.00
CA HIS A 602 -6.82 11.65 -13.88
C HIS A 602 -5.71 10.61 -13.62
N ASN A 603 -4.45 11.06 -13.72
CA ASN A 603 -3.16 10.40 -13.48
C ASN A 603 -2.83 9.11 -14.27
N ASN A 604 -1.91 9.29 -15.23
CA ASN A 604 -1.39 8.33 -16.21
C ASN A 604 0.06 7.94 -15.85
N MET A 605 0.28 6.90 -15.05
CA MET A 605 1.65 6.41 -14.79
C MET A 605 1.82 4.89 -14.89
N PHE A 606 0.99 4.20 -15.66
CA PHE A 606 1.34 2.83 -16.06
C PHE A 606 2.52 2.87 -17.03
N SER A 607 3.57 2.14 -16.69
CA SER A 607 4.70 1.84 -17.58
C SER A 607 4.21 1.15 -18.87
N ARG A 608 5.05 1.06 -19.89
CA ARG A 608 4.72 0.31 -21.11
C ARG A 608 4.50 -1.17 -20.78
N GLU A 609 5.32 -1.71 -19.90
CA GLU A 609 5.31 -3.08 -19.44
C GLU A 609 4.01 -3.42 -18.69
N GLU A 610 3.52 -2.52 -17.82
CA GLU A 610 2.24 -2.70 -17.13
C GLU A 610 1.05 -2.66 -18.09
N ARG A 611 1.11 -1.79 -19.11
CA ARG A 611 0.08 -1.73 -20.16
C ARG A 611 0.05 -3.01 -21.00
N ASP A 612 1.22 -3.48 -21.42
CA ASP A 612 1.35 -4.72 -22.18
C ASP A 612 0.89 -5.92 -21.33
N SER A 613 1.20 -5.93 -20.04
CA SER A 613 0.74 -6.97 -19.11
C SER A 613 -0.78 -6.95 -18.94
N LEU A 614 -1.39 -5.77 -18.79
CA LEU A 614 -2.84 -5.62 -18.67
C LEU A 614 -3.56 -6.05 -19.97
N ALA A 615 -2.99 -5.70 -21.13
CA ALA A 615 -3.52 -6.11 -22.43
C ALA A 615 -3.64 -7.62 -22.54
N VAL A 616 -2.57 -8.34 -22.19
CA VAL A 616 -2.53 -9.80 -22.22
C VAL A 616 -3.58 -10.40 -21.27
N LEU A 617 -3.69 -9.89 -20.04
CA LEU A 617 -4.71 -10.35 -19.09
C LEU A 617 -6.14 -10.15 -19.61
N LEU A 618 -6.42 -9.02 -20.27
CA LEU A 618 -7.74 -8.74 -20.84
C LEU A 618 -8.06 -9.65 -22.03
N GLU A 619 -7.11 -9.86 -22.93
CA GLU A 619 -7.26 -10.78 -24.06
C GLU A 619 -7.54 -12.21 -23.57
N GLU A 620 -6.81 -12.67 -22.55
CA GLU A 620 -7.00 -14.00 -21.94
C GLU A 620 -8.35 -14.14 -21.22
N ALA A 621 -8.80 -13.12 -20.50
CA ALA A 621 -10.11 -13.11 -19.86
C ALA A 621 -11.28 -13.12 -20.86
N CYS A 622 -11.07 -12.69 -22.10
CA CYS A 622 -12.10 -12.70 -23.15
C CYS A 622 -12.16 -14.03 -23.91
N ILE A 623 -11.11 -14.84 -23.85
CA ILE A 623 -11.00 -16.12 -24.60
C ILE A 623 -11.53 -17.30 -23.77
N ASN A 624 -11.49 -17.22 -22.44
CA ASN A 624 -11.99 -18.24 -21.51
C ASN A 624 -13.39 -17.91 -21.01
#